data_AF-A0A8X6LQ40-F1
#
_entry.id   AF-A0A8X6LQ40-F1
#
_cell.length_a   1.000
_cell.length_b   1.000
_cell.length_c   1.000
_cell.angle_alpha   90.00
_cell.angle_beta   90.00
_cell.angle_gamma   90.00
#
_symmetry.space_group_name_H-M   'P 1'
#
loop_
_entity.id
_entity.type
_entity.pdbx_description
1 polymer ?
#
loop_
_entity_poly.entity_id
_entity_poly.type
_entity_poly.pdbx_seq_one_letter_code
_entity_poly.pdbx_strand_id
1 'polypeptide(L)'
;MEVPTVDCSPAFLQTIVTNEETWVYAYDRKPKMRSSEWQQCRIPRPTKSRPVKTKTEAKLIAFFDNESFVYHEFVTSLKTVYIPLL
;
A
#
# COMPACT_ATOMS: atom_id res chain seq x y z
N MET A 1 28.43 -9.91 -28.98
CA MET A 1 27.74 -9.56 -27.72
C MET A 1 26.29 -9.38 -28.10
N GLU A 2 25.46 -10.41 -27.93
CA GLU A 2 24.04 -10.30 -28.27
C GLU A 2 23.36 -9.45 -27.20
N VAL A 3 22.68 -8.40 -27.63
CA VAL A 3 21.83 -7.58 -26.76
C VAL A 3 20.59 -8.43 -26.46
N PRO A 4 20.26 -8.71 -25.20
CA PRO A 4 19.03 -9.43 -24.90
C PRO A 4 17.85 -8.59 -25.39
N THR A 5 17.20 -9.06 -26.44
CA THR A 5 15.94 -8.49 -26.91
C THR A 5 14.88 -8.84 -25.89
N VAL A 6 14.26 -7.83 -25.29
CA VAL A 6 13.11 -8.02 -24.41
C VAL A 6 12.00 -8.68 -25.23
N ASP A 7 11.64 -9.91 -24.85
CA ASP A 7 10.47 -10.56 -25.41
C ASP A 7 9.22 -9.87 -24.87
N CYS A 8 8.61 -9.03 -25.71
CA CYS A 8 7.34 -8.35 -25.42
C CYS A 8 6.13 -9.23 -25.72
N SER A 9 6.31 -10.55 -25.87
CA SER A 9 5.19 -11.45 -26.09
C SER A 9 4.19 -11.33 -24.93
N PRO A 10 2.88 -11.24 -25.22
CA PRO A 10 1.86 -11.17 -24.18
C PRO A 10 1.89 -12.41 -23.27
N ALA A 11 2.38 -13.55 -23.77
CA ALA A 11 2.58 -14.77 -23.00
C ALA A 11 3.58 -14.58 -21.86
N PHE A 12 4.63 -13.78 -22.04
CA PHE A 12 5.60 -13.50 -20.98
C PHE A 12 4.95 -12.79 -19.79
N LEU A 13 4.16 -11.75 -20.04
CA LEU A 13 3.47 -10.98 -18.98
C LEU A 13 2.46 -11.83 -18.19
N GLN A 14 1.85 -12.83 -18.82
CA GLN A 14 0.92 -13.76 -18.15
C GLN A 14 1.62 -14.69 -17.15
N THR A 15 2.94 -14.85 -17.23
CA THR A 15 3.72 -15.67 -16.29
C THR A 15 4.22 -14.90 -15.08
N ILE A 16 4.09 -13.57 -15.08
CA ILE A 16 4.65 -12.72 -14.03
C ILE A 16 3.69 -12.69 -12.84
N VAL A 17 4.19 -13.09 -11.67
CA VAL A 17 3.56 -12.80 -10.38
C VAL A 17 4.33 -11.66 -9.73
N THR A 18 3.64 -10.55 -9.47
CA THR A 18 4.22 -9.36 -8.83
C THR A 18 3.82 -9.32 -7.37
N ASN A 19 4.73 -8.88 -6.49
CA ASN A 19 4.43 -8.63 -5.08
C ASN A 19 4.51 -7.13 -4.76
N GLU A 20 3.64 -6.67 -3.88
CA GLU A 20 3.71 -5.31 -3.34
C GLU A 20 3.44 -5.31 -1.83
N GLU A 21 4.10 -4.38 -1.14
CA GLU A 21 3.96 -4.19 0.30
C GLU A 21 3.42 -2.79 0.60
N THR A 22 2.22 -2.70 1.17
CA THR A 22 1.58 -1.41 1.50
C THR A 22 1.19 -1.32 2.98
N TRP A 23 1.35 -0.14 3.57
CA TRP A 23 0.87 0.14 4.93
C TRP A 23 -0.63 0.46 4.94
N VAL A 24 -1.39 -0.30 5.73
CA VAL A 24 -2.81 -0.13 5.98
C VAL A 24 -3.02 0.40 7.39
N TYR A 25 -3.75 1.51 7.48
CA TYR A 25 -4.06 2.19 8.74
C TYR A 25 -5.55 2.02 9.04
N ALA A 26 -5.89 1.75 10.30
CA ALA A 26 -7.29 1.63 10.75
C ALA A 26 -8.05 2.98 10.80
N TYR A 27 -7.47 4.06 10.26
CA TYR A 27 -8.10 5.37 10.16
C TYR A 27 -8.06 5.87 8.71
N ASP A 28 -9.12 6.53 8.27
CA ASP A 28 -9.20 7.13 6.95
C ASP A 28 -8.28 8.37 6.88
N ARG A 29 -7.16 8.25 6.15
CA ARG A 29 -6.23 9.35 5.95
C ARG A 29 -6.84 10.33 4.97
N LYS A 30 -7.64 11.29 5.46
CA LYS A 30 -8.16 12.38 4.63
C LYS A 30 -7.02 12.97 3.78
N PRO A 31 -7.09 12.88 2.43
CA PRO A 31 -6.01 13.37 1.58
C PRO A 31 -5.82 14.87 1.81
N LYS A 32 -4.56 15.31 1.97
CA LYS A 32 -4.19 16.71 2.24
C LYS A 32 -4.85 17.70 1.28
N MET A 33 -5.13 17.26 0.05
CA MET A 33 -5.78 18.02 -1.02
C MET A 33 -7.21 18.49 -0.68
N ARG A 34 -7.94 17.81 0.21
CA ARG A 34 -9.29 18.24 0.63
C ARG A 34 -9.31 19.10 1.89
N SER A 35 -8.16 19.64 2.28
CA SER A 35 -8.05 20.38 3.54
C SER A 35 -8.13 21.90 3.42
N SER A 36 -8.41 22.38 2.21
CA SER A 36 -8.72 23.79 1.93
C SER A 36 -10.22 24.03 2.10
N GLU A 37 -10.69 24.00 3.35
CA GLU A 37 -12.01 24.55 3.68
C GLU A 37 -11.88 26.07 3.79
N TRP A 38 -12.62 26.80 2.95
CA TRP A 38 -12.86 28.23 3.15
C TRP A 38 -13.89 28.37 4.27
N GLN A 39 -13.52 29.04 5.37
CA GLN A 39 -14.41 29.24 6.52
C GLN A 39 -14.59 30.71 6.85
N GLN A 40 -15.79 31.06 7.30
CA GLN A 40 -16.15 32.40 7.78
C GLN A 40 -15.47 32.68 9.12
N CYS A 41 -14.98 33.90 9.35
CA CYS A 41 -14.11 34.29 10.48
C CYS A 41 -14.59 33.96 11.91
N ARG A 42 -15.85 33.51 12.09
CA ARG A 42 -16.46 33.25 13.41
C ARG A 42 -16.64 31.76 13.74
N ILE A 43 -16.30 30.85 12.83
CA ILE A 43 -16.42 29.40 13.06
C ILE A 43 -15.06 28.87 13.56
N PRO A 44 -15.00 28.16 14.69
CA PRO A 44 -13.76 27.52 15.12
C PRO A 44 -13.32 26.51 14.05
N ARG A 45 -12.06 26.64 13.59
CA ARG A 45 -11.51 25.77 12.56
C ARG A 45 -11.63 24.31 13.02
N PRO A 46 -12.21 23.40 12.23
CA PRO A 46 -12.22 21.99 12.55
C PRO A 46 -10.77 21.54 12.69
N THR A 47 -10.42 21.15 13.91
CA THR A 47 -9.06 20.76 14.22
C THR A 47 -8.81 19.46 13.49
N LYS A 48 -7.88 19.47 12.53
CA LYS A 48 -7.44 18.23 11.89
C LYS A 48 -7.03 17.28 13.00
N SER A 49 -7.66 16.10 13.07
CA SER A 49 -7.14 15.02 13.89
C SER A 49 -5.71 14.79 13.44
N ARG A 50 -4.75 15.04 14.34
CA ARG A 50 -3.38 14.67 14.05
C ARG A 50 -3.37 13.16 13.88
N PRO A 51 -2.74 12.60 12.84
CA PRO A 51 -2.54 11.17 12.78
C PRO A 51 -1.66 10.80 13.98
N VAL A 52 -2.30 10.29 15.03
CA VAL A 52 -1.61 9.61 16.11
C VAL A 52 -1.27 8.25 15.53
N LYS A 53 0.00 7.82 15.62
CA LYS A 53 0.38 6.44 15.32
C LYS A 53 -0.37 5.54 16.30
N THR A 54 -1.58 5.13 15.94
CA THR A 54 -2.36 4.20 16.75
C THR A 54 -1.72 2.83 16.60
N LYS A 55 -1.87 1.99 17.63
CA LYS A 55 -1.35 0.61 17.70
C LYS A 55 -1.88 -0.34 16.60
N THR A 56 -2.64 0.18 15.64
CA THR A 56 -3.38 -0.57 14.61
C THR A 56 -2.85 -0.23 13.21
N GLU A 57 -1.53 -0.25 13.05
CA GLU A 57 -0.86 -0.23 11.76
C GLU A 57 -0.59 -1.68 11.33
N ALA A 58 -1.00 -2.04 10.12
CA ALA A 58 -0.71 -3.33 9.52
C ALA A 58 -0.01 -3.13 8.17
N LYS A 59 0.93 -4.00 7.85
CA LYS A 59 1.55 -4.09 6.53
C LYS A 59 0.83 -5.17 5.75
N LEU A 60 0.20 -4.79 4.64
CA LEU A 60 -0.37 -5.72 3.67
C LEU A 60 0.74 -6.14 2.71
N ILE A 61 1.00 -7.43 2.64
CA ILE A 61 1.82 -8.04 1.61
C ILE A 61 0.85 -8.74 0.66
N ALA A 62 0.85 -8.38 -0.62
CA ALA A 62 -0.05 -8.97 -1.60
C ALA A 62 0.72 -9.38 -2.86
N PHE A 63 0.32 -10.52 -3.43
CA PHE A 63 0.82 -11.08 -4.68
C PHE A 63 -0.31 -11.09 -5.70
N PHE A 64 0.02 -10.68 -6.92
CA PHE A 64 -0.91 -10.51 -8.01
C PHE A 64 -0.34 -11.17 -9.26
N ASP A 65 -1.18 -11.89 -9.98
CA ASP A 65 -0.93 -12.27 -11.37
C ASP A 65 -1.70 -11.34 -12.31
N ASN A 66 -1.70 -11.68 -13.60
CA ASN A 66 -2.42 -10.92 -14.62
C ASN A 66 -3.96 -11.05 -14.52
N GLU A 67 -4.48 -12.01 -13.75
CA GLU A 67 -5.91 -12.32 -13.65
C GLU A 67 -6.51 -11.86 -12.32
N SER A 68 -5.80 -12.01 -11.21
CA SER A 68 -6.32 -11.80 -9.85
C SER A 68 -5.23 -11.74 -8.76
N PHE A 69 -5.69 -11.66 -7.51
CA PHE A 69 -4.85 -11.78 -6.33
C PHE A 69 -4.52 -13.25 -6.07
N VAL A 70 -3.23 -13.57 -6.05
CA VAL A 70 -2.74 -14.93 -5.74
C VAL A 70 -2.70 -15.17 -4.24
N TYR A 71 -2.22 -14.18 -3.49
CA TYR A 71 -2.05 -14.29 -2.04
C TYR A 71 -2.06 -12.92 -1.38
N HIS A 72 -2.53 -12.86 -0.14
CA HIS A 72 -2.36 -11.68 0.71
C HIS A 72 -2.11 -12.06 2.17
N GLU A 73 -1.37 -11.24 2.89
CA GLU A 73 -1.16 -11.37 4.33
C GLU A 73 -1.14 -10.00 5.01
N PHE A 74 -1.79 -9.91 6.17
CA PHE A 74 -1.71 -8.75 7.06
C PHE A 74 -0.70 -8.99 8.17
N VAL A 75 0.43 -8.29 8.10
CA VAL A 75 1.48 -8.31 9.11
C VAL A 75 1.30 -7.13 10.06
N THR A 76 0.89 -7.39 11.30
CA THR A 76 0.83 -6.34 12.32
C THR A 76 2.23 -6.07 12.89
N SER A 77 2.52 -4.84 13.31
CA SER A 77 3.85 -4.39 13.76
C SER A 77 4.46 -5.20 14.92
N LEU A 78 3.69 -6.08 15.58
CA LEU A 78 4.18 -6.99 16.62
C LEU A 78 4.79 -8.29 16.08
N LYS A 79 4.66 -8.56 14.77
CA LYS A 79 5.23 -9.73 14.10
C LYS A 79 6.32 -9.27 13.12
N THR A 80 7.57 -9.60 13.41
CA THR A 80 8.66 -9.53 12.43
C THR A 80 8.58 -10.77 11.55
N VAL A 81 8.42 -10.60 10.24
CA VAL A 81 8.50 -11.71 9.28
C VAL A 81 9.98 -12.06 9.10
N TYR A 82 10.41 -13.20 9.62
CA TYR A 82 11.70 -13.77 9.30
C TYR A 82 11.54 -14.59 8.02
N ILE A 83 12.28 -14.25 6.97
CA ILE A 83 12.45 -15.14 5.83
C ILE A 83 13.35 -16.29 6.34
N PRO A 84 12.86 -17.54 6.41
CA PRO A 84 13.74 -18.65 6.75
C PRO A 84 14.77 -18.76 5.62
N LEU A 85 16.04 -18.55 5.97
CA LEU A 85 17.16 -18.79 5.08
C LEU A 85 17.15 -20.28 4.71
N LEU A 86 16.93 -20.58 3.43
CA LEU A 86 17.23 -21.88 2.83
C LEU A 86 18.72 -21.95 2.51
#